data_AF-A8QW11-F1
#
_entry.id   AF-A8QW11-F1
#
_cell.length_a   1.000
_cell.length_b   1.000
_cell.length_c   1.000
_cell.angle_alpha   90.00
_cell.angle_beta   90.00
_cell.angle_gamma   90.00
#
_symmetry.space_group_name_H-M   'P 1'
#
loop_
_entity.id
_entity.type
_entity.pdbx_description
1 polymer ?
#
loop_
_entity_poly.entity_id
_entity_poly.type
_entity_poly.pdbx_seq_one_letter_code
_entity_poly.pdbx_strand_id
1 'polypeptide(L)'
;MPAEAADLLPSMPFQKHVYYPLASAGGLEEPDASAAAAAGGAAMACGPPSAASGPLPFFQFRPRLESVDWRRLSAIDVDKVAGAVDVLTLQENIMNITFCKLEDEKCPHCQSGVDPVLLKLIRLAQLTIEYLLHSQEFLTSQLHGLEERLRRSLAEGEHSKKLLTKQAGEIKLLKEECKRRKKLISTQQLMIEAKASYYQCHFCDKAFMNQAFLQSHIQRRHPDDSHLEYKTRAQTDKLQSEIDMLKEQLQLTKSQLEAAQHAHAIRLSKEYEMQKTKEEEFLKLFDR
;
A
#
# COMPACT_ATOMS: atom_id res chain seq x y z
N MET A 1 -8.93 41.76 1.25
CA MET A 1 -8.04 42.25 2.34
C MET A 1 -8.71 41.93 3.65
N PRO A 2 -8.32 40.81 4.27
CA PRO A 2 -7.75 40.93 5.60
C PRO A 2 -6.42 40.19 5.72
N ALA A 3 -5.56 40.78 6.54
CA ALA A 3 -4.28 40.26 6.98
C ALA A 3 -4.50 39.53 8.31
N GLU A 4 -3.94 38.32 8.44
CA GLU A 4 -3.42 37.77 9.70
C GLU A 4 -2.66 36.48 9.36
N ALA A 5 -1.41 36.66 8.90
CA ALA A 5 -0.41 35.61 8.91
C ALA A 5 0.49 35.88 10.12
N ALA A 6 -0.02 35.54 11.31
CA ALA A 6 0.72 35.65 12.56
C ALA A 6 1.47 34.35 12.81
N ASP A 7 2.79 34.45 12.73
CA ASP A 7 3.77 33.76 13.57
C ASP A 7 3.71 32.23 13.65
N LEU A 8 4.19 31.58 12.59
CA LEU A 8 4.92 30.32 12.73
C LEU A 8 6.43 30.63 12.78
N LEU A 9 6.87 31.24 13.88
CA LEU A 9 8.29 31.25 14.21
C LEU A 9 8.69 29.82 14.58
N PRO A 10 9.74 29.23 13.96
CA PRO A 10 10.25 27.95 14.38
C PRO A 10 10.77 28.08 15.82
N SER A 11 10.13 27.38 16.74
CA SER A 11 10.63 27.13 18.10
C SER A 11 12.11 26.71 18.01
N MET A 12 13.00 27.51 18.61
CA MET A 12 14.43 27.22 18.64
C MET A 12 14.66 25.87 19.34
N PRO A 13 15.45 24.95 18.75
CA PRO A 13 15.45 23.53 19.12
C PRO A 13 16.15 23.20 20.45
N PHE A 14 16.54 24.20 21.25
CA PHE A 14 17.39 24.01 22.42
C PHE A 14 16.66 24.17 23.76
N GLN A 15 15.34 24.36 23.78
CA GLN A 15 14.58 24.40 25.02
C GLN A 15 14.16 22.99 25.46
N LYS A 16 14.83 22.55 26.54
CA LYS A 16 14.69 21.29 27.31
C LYS A 16 15.65 20.19 26.84
N HIS A 17 16.32 19.58 27.80
CA HIS A 17 17.24 18.44 27.69
C HIS A 17 16.65 17.27 26.87
N VAL A 18 16.64 17.37 25.54
CA VAL A 18 16.19 16.31 24.64
C VAL A 18 17.41 15.87 23.83
N TYR A 19 18.12 14.88 24.38
CA TYR A 19 18.95 13.99 23.58
C TYR A 19 17.99 13.12 22.76
N TYR A 20 17.76 13.47 21.49
CA TYR A 20 16.65 12.99 20.65
C TYR A 20 16.39 11.48 20.68
N PRO A 21 15.17 11.07 21.05
CA PRO A 21 14.54 9.89 20.52
C PRO A 21 13.05 10.19 20.24
N LEU A 22 12.73 10.80 19.10
CA LEU A 22 11.34 10.87 18.64
C LEU A 22 11.06 9.63 17.78
N ALA A 23 11.03 8.48 18.46
CA ALA A 23 10.30 7.31 18.01
C ALA A 23 8.82 7.53 18.36
N SER A 24 7.95 7.41 17.36
CA SER A 24 6.48 7.47 17.45
C SER A 24 5.88 8.76 18.04
N ALA A 25 5.60 9.73 17.16
CA ALA A 25 4.45 10.60 17.38
C ALA A 25 3.17 9.80 17.12
N GLY A 26 2.67 9.13 18.16
CA GLY A 26 1.36 8.53 18.20
C GLY A 26 0.82 8.68 19.62
N GLY A 27 -0.06 9.65 19.85
CA GLY A 27 -0.70 9.88 21.13
C GLY A 27 -0.95 11.36 21.41
N LEU A 28 -1.97 11.93 20.77
CA LEU A 28 -2.71 13.07 21.32
C LEU A 28 -3.75 12.47 22.26
N GLU A 29 -3.55 12.60 23.57
CA GLU A 29 -4.57 12.33 24.59
C GLU A 29 -4.97 13.66 25.23
N GLU A 30 -6.28 13.91 25.27
CA GLU A 30 -7.04 14.80 26.17
C GLU A 30 -8.54 14.40 25.95
N PRO A 31 -9.45 14.56 26.92
CA PRO A 31 -9.85 13.49 27.84
C PRO A 31 -11.35 13.11 27.80
N ASP A 32 -11.63 11.96 28.40
CA ASP A 32 -12.89 11.41 28.93
C ASP A 32 -14.26 11.99 28.51
N ALA A 33 -15.08 11.15 27.87
CA ALA A 33 -16.50 11.02 28.20
C ALA A 33 -17.07 9.64 27.78
N SER A 34 -17.82 9.05 28.72
CA SER A 34 -18.36 7.69 28.71
C SER A 34 -19.58 7.48 27.80
N ALA A 35 -19.73 6.22 27.38
CA ALA A 35 -20.97 5.43 27.21
C ALA A 35 -21.57 5.18 25.80
N ALA A 36 -21.73 3.86 25.56
CA ALA A 36 -22.85 3.17 24.90
C ALA A 36 -22.72 2.66 23.43
N ALA A 37 -22.47 1.34 23.37
CA ALA A 37 -23.25 0.31 22.68
C ALA A 37 -23.31 0.21 21.13
N ALA A 38 -22.85 -0.98 20.70
CA ALA A 38 -23.47 -1.93 19.76
C ALA A 38 -23.13 -1.88 18.25
N ALA A 39 -22.61 -3.05 17.82
CA ALA A 39 -22.83 -3.77 16.56
C ALA A 39 -22.03 -3.41 15.30
N GLY A 40 -21.15 -4.35 14.92
CA GLY A 40 -21.14 -4.90 13.55
C GLY A 40 -19.99 -4.50 12.64
N GLY A 41 -19.11 -5.48 12.34
CA GLY A 41 -18.52 -5.60 11.00
C GLY A 41 -17.02 -5.34 10.85
N ALA A 42 -16.34 -6.39 10.38
CA ALA A 42 -15.06 -6.39 9.66
C ALA A 42 -13.80 -5.93 10.43
N ALA A 43 -13.13 -6.91 11.04
CA ALA A 43 -11.73 -6.83 11.41
C ALA A 43 -10.86 -6.68 10.15
N MET A 44 -10.47 -5.44 9.83
CA MET A 44 -9.31 -5.16 8.98
C MET A 44 -8.10 -5.04 9.90
N ALA A 45 -7.34 -6.13 10.02
CA ALA A 45 -6.04 -6.14 10.68
C ALA A 45 -5.10 -5.20 9.91
N CYS A 46 -4.99 -3.96 10.37
CA CYS A 46 -3.86 -3.10 10.02
C CYS A 46 -2.63 -3.73 10.67
N GLY A 47 -1.74 -4.27 9.83
CA GLY A 47 -0.45 -4.80 10.26
C GLY A 47 0.34 -3.74 11.04
N PRO A 48 1.25 -4.17 11.94
CA PRO A 48 2.02 -3.25 12.74
C PRO A 48 2.84 -2.32 11.83
N PRO A 49 3.06 -1.05 12.21
CA PRO A 49 3.94 -0.18 11.45
C PRO A 49 5.32 -0.83 11.47
N SER A 50 5.79 -1.21 10.28
CA SER A 50 7.14 -1.72 10.06
C SER A 50 8.13 -0.68 10.57
N ALA A 51 8.70 -0.96 11.74
CA ALA A 51 9.81 -0.23 12.33
C ALA A 51 11.09 -0.55 11.53
N ALA A 52 11.13 -0.13 10.27
CA ALA A 52 12.35 -0.11 9.48
C ALA A 52 13.05 1.24 9.65
N SER A 53 13.52 1.47 10.87
CA SER A 53 14.56 2.46 11.16
C SER A 53 15.35 1.84 12.30
N GLY A 54 16.41 1.10 11.95
CA GLY A 54 17.33 0.57 12.95
C GLY A 54 17.79 1.70 13.87
N PRO A 55 18.01 1.43 15.17
CA PRO A 55 18.46 2.45 16.09
C PRO A 55 19.78 3.02 15.56
N LEU A 56 19.78 4.32 15.25
CA LEU A 56 21.01 5.05 14.96
C LEU A 56 21.97 4.84 16.16
N PRO A 57 23.27 4.64 15.91
CA PRO A 57 24.23 4.43 16.99
C PRO A 57 24.15 5.62 17.97
N PHE A 58 24.13 5.30 19.26
CA PHE A 58 24.10 6.30 20.32
C PHE A 58 25.27 7.27 20.16
N PHE A 59 24.99 8.57 20.13
CA PHE A 59 26.01 9.62 20.03
C PHE A 59 26.97 9.55 21.22
N GLN A 60 28.26 9.52 20.87
CA GLN A 60 29.36 9.56 21.81
C GLN A 60 30.41 10.53 21.28
N PHE A 61 30.94 11.37 22.18
CA PHE A 61 32.03 12.27 21.84
C PHE A 61 33.29 11.49 21.45
N ARG A 62 33.92 11.93 20.37
CA ARG A 62 35.15 11.34 19.86
C ARG A 62 36.38 11.84 20.65
N PRO A 63 37.40 10.98 20.85
CA PRO A 63 38.69 11.43 21.33
C PRO A 63 39.31 12.45 20.37
N ARG A 64 39.92 13.51 20.91
CA ARG A 64 40.64 14.51 20.10
C ARG A 64 42.11 14.10 19.99
N LEU A 65 42.52 13.70 18.81
CA LEU A 65 43.86 13.16 18.55
C LEU A 65 44.65 13.99 17.52
N GLU A 66 43.98 14.87 16.80
CA GLU A 66 44.58 15.64 15.70
C GLU A 66 45.36 16.84 16.24
N SER A 67 46.57 17.07 15.74
CA SER A 67 47.37 18.25 16.09
C SER A 67 46.84 19.51 15.41
N VAL A 68 47.06 20.67 16.03
CA VAL A 68 46.63 21.96 15.46
C VAL A 68 47.58 22.39 14.32
N ASP A 69 47.02 22.70 13.15
CA ASP A 69 47.77 23.42 12.10
C ASP A 69 47.73 24.93 12.36
N TRP A 70 48.71 25.41 13.12
CA TRP A 70 48.86 26.81 13.49
C TRP A 70 49.07 27.75 12.31
N ARG A 71 49.67 27.28 11.20
CA ARG A 71 49.90 28.12 10.01
C ARG A 71 48.60 28.37 9.27
N ARG A 72 47.80 27.32 9.12
CA ARG A 72 46.48 27.44 8.49
C ARG A 72 45.54 28.30 9.34
N LEU A 73 45.55 28.11 10.65
CA LEU A 73 44.71 28.88 11.57
C LEU A 73 45.09 30.37 11.58
N SER A 74 46.39 30.69 11.56
CA SER A 74 46.86 32.09 11.58
C SER A 74 46.63 32.83 10.25
N ALA A 75 46.46 32.13 9.15
CA ALA A 75 46.14 32.72 7.85
C ALA A 75 44.66 33.18 7.74
N ILE A 76 43.80 32.77 8.67
CA ILE A 76 42.38 33.10 8.67
C ILE A 76 42.17 34.47 9.31
N ASP A 77 41.64 35.41 8.51
CA ASP A 77 41.19 36.71 8.99
C ASP A 77 39.76 36.58 9.56
N VAL A 78 39.66 36.52 10.88
CA VAL A 78 38.38 36.31 11.59
C VAL A 78 37.42 37.48 11.41
N ASP A 79 37.91 38.71 11.36
CA ASP A 79 37.07 39.91 11.19
C ASP A 79 36.46 39.93 9.79
N LYS A 80 37.25 39.55 8.78
CA LYS A 80 36.74 39.38 7.42
C LYS A 80 35.71 38.24 7.33
N VAL A 81 35.97 37.09 7.96
CA VAL A 81 35.01 35.96 7.97
C VAL A 81 33.69 36.38 8.62
N ALA A 82 33.74 37.10 9.73
CA ALA A 82 32.55 37.60 10.42
C ALA A 82 31.82 38.67 9.58
N GLY A 83 32.55 39.66 9.05
CA GLY A 83 31.97 40.76 8.28
C GLY A 83 31.36 40.34 6.94
N ALA A 84 31.94 39.32 6.29
CA ALA A 84 31.46 38.77 5.03
C ALA A 84 30.50 37.58 5.21
N VAL A 85 30.33 37.07 6.43
CA VAL A 85 29.59 35.83 6.73
C VAL A 85 30.12 34.68 5.86
N ASP A 86 31.44 34.51 5.82
CA ASP A 86 32.10 33.51 4.98
C ASP A 86 31.97 32.11 5.59
N VAL A 87 30.82 31.50 5.34
CA VAL A 87 30.49 30.15 5.82
C VAL A 87 31.41 29.10 5.19
N LEU A 88 31.94 29.32 3.99
CA LEU A 88 32.83 28.35 3.33
C LEU A 88 34.14 28.21 4.10
N THR A 89 34.77 29.34 4.46
CA THR A 89 35.96 29.32 5.31
C THR A 89 35.68 28.62 6.65
N LEU A 90 34.51 28.84 7.26
CA LEU A 90 34.13 28.13 8.49
C LEU A 90 33.98 26.62 8.26
N GLN A 91 33.29 26.20 7.20
CA GLN A 91 33.07 24.79 6.85
C GLN A 91 34.37 24.05 6.56
N GLU A 92 35.31 24.68 5.85
CA GLU A 92 36.60 24.07 5.54
C GLU A 92 37.43 23.79 6.81
N ASN A 93 37.27 24.61 7.86
CA ASN A 93 38.06 24.54 9.08
C ASN A 93 37.35 23.86 10.25
N ILE A 94 36.03 23.68 10.19
CA ILE A 94 35.22 23.19 11.32
C ILE A 94 35.71 21.84 11.86
N MET A 95 36.17 20.93 10.99
CA MET A 95 36.66 19.62 11.41
C MET A 95 37.95 19.72 12.22
N ASN A 96 38.91 20.48 11.71
CA ASN A 96 40.20 20.68 12.37
C ASN A 96 40.01 21.39 13.72
N ILE A 97 39.10 22.37 13.81
CA ILE A 97 38.83 23.08 15.06
C ILE A 97 38.12 22.17 16.07
N THR A 98 37.13 21.40 15.61
CA THR A 98 36.31 20.54 16.48
C THR A 98 37.12 19.40 17.06
N PHE A 99 37.99 18.75 16.26
CA PHE A 99 38.66 17.51 16.67
C PHE A 99 40.14 17.65 17.04
N CYS A 100 40.69 18.87 17.04
CA CYS A 100 42.08 19.09 17.47
C CYS A 100 42.28 18.89 18.98
N LYS A 101 43.48 18.41 19.31
CA LYS A 101 44.02 18.28 20.65
C LYS A 101 44.76 19.57 21.00
N LEU A 102 44.42 20.16 22.15
CA LEU A 102 44.98 21.44 22.62
C LEU A 102 45.69 21.30 23.97
N GLU A 103 45.48 20.17 24.65
CA GLU A 103 45.94 19.92 26.00
C GLU A 103 47.48 19.90 26.12
N ASP A 104 48.18 19.55 25.03
CA ASP A 104 49.65 19.46 24.99
C ASP A 104 50.32 20.58 24.18
N GLU A 105 49.53 21.48 23.59
CA GLU A 105 50.04 22.54 22.73
C GLU A 105 50.71 23.66 23.55
N LYS A 106 51.87 24.12 23.07
CA LYS A 106 52.67 25.16 23.72
C LYS A 106 52.81 26.37 22.82
N CYS A 107 52.78 27.55 23.42
CA CYS A 107 53.05 28.79 22.72
C CYS A 107 54.45 28.75 22.07
N PRO A 108 54.57 28.94 20.74
CA PRO A 108 55.87 28.93 20.06
C PRO A 108 56.86 29.98 20.58
N HIS A 109 56.36 31.09 21.15
CA HIS A 109 57.18 32.23 21.58
C HIS A 109 57.67 32.13 23.03
N CYS A 110 56.87 31.60 23.95
CA CYS A 110 57.20 31.55 25.37
C CYS A 110 57.18 30.15 25.97
N GLN A 111 56.90 29.11 25.18
CA GLN A 111 56.83 27.70 25.59
C GLN A 111 55.84 27.41 26.73
N SER A 112 54.98 28.39 27.06
CA SER A 112 53.93 28.24 28.05
C SER A 112 52.75 27.50 27.45
N GLY A 113 52.09 26.67 28.25
CA GLY A 113 50.84 26.02 27.85
C GLY A 113 49.70 27.02 27.74
N VAL A 114 48.60 26.58 27.12
CA VAL A 114 47.35 27.35 27.07
C VAL A 114 46.81 27.54 28.49
N ASP A 115 46.27 28.71 28.79
CA ASP A 115 45.62 28.98 30.06
C ASP A 115 44.54 27.93 30.37
N PRO A 116 44.50 27.32 31.58
CA PRO A 116 43.56 26.25 31.90
C PRO A 116 42.07 26.63 31.77
N VAL A 117 41.70 27.90 31.98
CA VAL A 117 40.31 28.37 31.84
C VAL A 117 39.96 28.52 30.35
N LEU A 118 40.87 29.10 29.55
CA LEU A 118 40.70 29.17 28.10
C LEU A 118 40.64 27.78 27.47
N LEU A 119 41.46 26.84 27.93
CA LEU A 119 41.43 25.45 27.46
C LEU A 119 40.07 24.80 27.75
N LYS A 120 39.49 25.02 28.94
CA LYS A 120 38.13 24.54 29.26
C LYS A 120 37.07 25.18 28.36
N LEU A 121 37.16 26.49 28.10
CA LEU A 121 36.24 27.19 27.20
C LEU A 121 36.29 26.61 25.79
N ILE A 122 37.49 26.42 25.23
CA ILE A 122 37.67 25.84 23.90
C ILE A 122 37.18 24.39 23.89
N ARG A 123 37.48 23.61 24.92
CA ARG A 123 37.01 22.22 25.02
C ARG A 123 35.49 22.13 25.01
N LEU A 124 34.81 23.02 25.75
CA LEU A 124 33.35 23.13 25.74
C LEU A 124 32.85 23.53 24.35
N ALA A 125 33.46 24.53 23.71
CA ALA A 125 33.10 24.94 22.35
C ALA A 125 33.22 23.78 21.35
N GLN A 126 34.31 23.02 21.39
CA GLN A 126 34.50 21.85 20.54
C GLN A 126 33.45 20.75 20.78
N LEU A 127 33.09 20.47 22.05
CA LEU A 127 32.03 19.51 22.37
C LEU A 127 30.66 20.01 21.88
N THR A 128 30.38 21.31 22.04
CA THR A 128 29.17 21.93 21.52
C THR A 128 29.10 21.82 19.99
N ILE A 129 30.18 22.15 19.27
CA ILE A 129 30.21 22.05 17.81
C ILE A 129 30.03 20.61 17.35
N GLU A 130 30.70 19.64 17.99
CA GLU A 130 30.54 18.21 17.67
C GLU A 130 29.09 17.73 17.85
N TYR A 131 28.43 18.14 18.93
CA TYR A 131 27.01 17.84 19.15
C TYR A 131 26.10 18.52 18.12
N LEU A 132 26.40 19.76 17.73
CA LEU A 132 25.64 20.46 16.69
C LEU A 132 25.78 19.80 15.32
N LEU A 133 26.98 19.35 14.96
CA LEU A 133 27.23 18.60 13.72
C LEU A 133 26.48 17.26 13.71
N HIS A 134 26.53 16.52 14.81
CA HIS A 134 25.74 15.30 14.95
C HIS A 134 24.23 15.59 14.83
N SER A 135 23.75 16.64 15.50
CA SER A 135 22.34 17.03 15.45
C SER A 135 21.91 17.40 14.03
N GLN A 136 22.75 18.13 13.30
CA GLN A 136 22.52 18.45 11.89
C GLN A 136 22.41 17.19 11.04
N GLU A 137 23.35 16.27 11.15
CA GLU A 137 23.35 15.02 10.39
C GLU A 137 22.12 14.15 10.72
N PHE A 138 21.80 14.04 12.01
CA PHE A 138 20.61 13.32 12.49
C PHE A 138 19.32 13.92 11.94
N LEU A 139 19.12 15.23 12.10
CA LEU A 139 17.92 15.92 11.62
C LEU A 139 17.81 15.85 10.10
N THR A 140 18.94 16.02 9.39
CA THR A 140 18.99 15.89 7.93
C THR A 140 18.56 14.49 7.51
N SER A 141 19.10 13.44 8.14
CA SER A 141 18.74 12.05 7.82
C SER A 141 17.26 11.76 8.08
N GLN A 142 16.73 12.25 9.21
CA GLN A 142 15.31 12.10 9.56
C GLN A 142 14.39 12.81 8.56
N LEU A 143 14.75 14.02 8.12
CA LEU A 143 14.01 14.76 7.10
C LEU A 143 13.99 13.99 5.77
N HIS A 144 15.14 13.53 5.28
CA HIS A 144 15.20 12.72 4.06
C HIS A 144 14.35 11.45 4.17
N GLY A 145 14.36 10.77 5.32
CA GLY A 145 13.52 9.59 5.56
C GLY A 145 12.02 9.89 5.58
N LEU A 146 11.61 11.05 6.09
CA LEU A 146 10.23 11.53 6.03
C LEU A 146 9.81 11.90 4.60
N GLU A 147 10.64 12.66 3.89
CA GLU A 147 10.41 13.06 2.50
C GLU A 147 10.25 11.84 1.58
N GLU A 148 11.10 10.82 1.74
CA GLU A 148 11.04 9.61 0.93
C GLU A 148 9.79 8.77 1.24
N ARG A 149 9.32 8.76 2.50
CA ARG A 149 8.03 8.13 2.86
C ARG A 149 6.86 8.88 2.25
N LEU A 150 6.87 10.22 2.31
CA LEU A 150 5.83 11.06 1.70
C LEU A 150 5.78 10.84 0.19
N ARG A 151 6.93 10.85 -0.48
CA ARG A 151 7.05 10.60 -1.93
C ARG A 151 6.46 9.25 -2.33
N ARG A 152 6.77 8.19 -1.58
CA ARG A 152 6.20 6.85 -1.81
C ARG A 152 4.68 6.82 -1.64
N SER A 153 4.17 7.40 -0.55
CA SER A 153 2.74 7.45 -0.28
C SER A 153 1.96 8.22 -1.37
N LEU A 154 2.53 9.32 -1.87
CA LEU A 154 1.94 10.07 -2.99
C LEU A 154 1.89 9.22 -4.26
N ALA A 155 2.98 8.52 -4.61
CA ALA A 155 3.02 7.64 -5.78
C ALA A 155 2.01 6.48 -5.68
N GLU A 156 1.87 5.88 -4.50
CA GLU A 156 0.86 4.85 -4.22
C GLU A 156 -0.57 5.39 -4.34
N GLY A 157 -0.82 6.60 -3.84
CA GLY A 157 -2.10 7.30 -3.97
C GLY A 157 -2.46 7.59 -5.44
N GLU A 158 -1.50 8.07 -6.23
CA GLU A 158 -1.70 8.29 -7.66
C GLU A 158 -1.95 6.98 -8.43
N HIS A 159 -1.22 5.92 -8.10
CA HIS A 159 -1.42 4.61 -8.70
C HIS A 159 -2.81 4.06 -8.39
N SER A 160 -3.23 4.13 -7.13
CA SER A 160 -4.55 3.71 -6.67
C SER A 160 -5.66 4.50 -7.36
N LYS A 161 -5.49 5.83 -7.51
CA LYS A 161 -6.43 6.69 -8.24
C LYS A 161 -6.57 6.25 -9.71
N LYS A 162 -5.46 5.95 -10.39
CA LYS A 162 -5.48 5.44 -11.78
C LYS A 162 -6.26 4.13 -11.87
N LEU A 163 -6.02 3.19 -10.95
CA LEU A 163 -6.74 1.91 -10.92
C LEU A 163 -8.25 2.11 -10.71
N LEU A 164 -8.64 2.98 -9.76
CA LEU A 164 -10.05 3.32 -9.51
C LEU A 164 -10.72 3.92 -10.75
N THR A 165 -10.04 4.83 -11.46
CA THR A 165 -10.60 5.42 -12.70
C THR A 165 -10.80 4.36 -13.79
N LYS A 166 -9.88 3.41 -13.92
CA LYS A 166 -9.99 2.29 -14.88
C LYS A 166 -11.17 1.38 -14.53
N GLN A 167 -11.27 0.96 -13.28
CA GLN A 167 -12.38 0.11 -12.80
C GLN A 167 -13.73 0.81 -12.95
N ALA A 168 -13.81 2.11 -12.65
CA ALA A 168 -15.02 2.89 -12.87
C ALA A 168 -15.43 2.95 -14.35
N GLY A 169 -14.45 3.01 -15.26
CA GLY A 169 -14.67 2.90 -16.71
C GLY A 169 -15.22 1.52 -17.10
N GLU A 170 -14.61 0.45 -16.62
CA GLU A 170 -15.06 -0.93 -16.88
C GLU A 170 -16.49 -1.17 -16.37
N ILE A 171 -16.82 -0.68 -15.17
CA ILE A 171 -18.18 -0.76 -14.62
C ILE A 171 -19.19 -0.04 -15.50
N LYS A 172 -18.84 1.13 -16.06
CA LYS A 172 -19.72 1.86 -16.98
C LYS A 172 -19.99 1.04 -18.25
N LEU A 173 -18.94 0.50 -18.87
CA LEU A 173 -19.08 -0.34 -20.07
C LEU A 173 -19.92 -1.60 -19.79
N LEU A 174 -19.67 -2.28 -18.68
CA LEU A 174 -20.46 -3.45 -18.28
C LEU A 174 -21.92 -3.10 -18.01
N LYS A 175 -22.21 -1.94 -17.40
CA LYS A 175 -23.59 -1.46 -17.20
C LYS A 175 -24.31 -1.22 -18.52
N GLU A 176 -23.63 -0.61 -19.50
CA GLU A 176 -24.18 -0.36 -20.84
C GLU A 176 -24.45 -1.68 -21.58
N GLU A 177 -23.51 -2.62 -21.53
CA GLU A 177 -23.66 -3.96 -22.12
C GLU A 177 -24.80 -4.74 -21.47
N CYS A 178 -24.92 -4.71 -20.13
CA CYS A 178 -26.05 -5.29 -19.41
C CYS A 178 -27.38 -4.67 -19.84
N LYS A 179 -27.44 -3.35 -20.01
CA LYS A 179 -28.65 -2.65 -20.48
C LYS A 179 -29.00 -3.09 -21.91
N ARG A 180 -28.00 -3.23 -22.79
CA ARG A 180 -28.17 -3.70 -24.17
C ARG A 180 -28.70 -5.14 -24.21
N ARG A 181 -28.11 -6.05 -23.43
CA ARG A 181 -28.56 -7.45 -23.33
C ARG A 181 -29.98 -7.56 -22.78
N LYS A 182 -30.32 -6.81 -21.74
CA LYS A 182 -31.70 -6.76 -21.19
C LYS A 182 -32.72 -6.35 -22.24
N LYS A 183 -32.42 -5.33 -23.06
CA LYS A 183 -33.28 -4.93 -24.18
C LYS A 183 -33.45 -6.06 -25.20
N LEU A 184 -32.35 -6.70 -25.61
CA LEU A 184 -32.38 -7.79 -26.58
C LEU A 184 -33.24 -8.97 -26.09
N ILE A 185 -33.07 -9.38 -24.83
CA ILE A 185 -33.86 -10.46 -24.22
C ILE A 185 -35.34 -10.07 -24.16
N SER A 186 -35.66 -8.85 -23.74
CA SER A 186 -37.04 -8.36 -23.72
C SER A 186 -37.69 -8.39 -25.11
N THR A 187 -36.98 -7.98 -26.16
CA THR A 187 -37.46 -8.06 -27.54
C THR A 187 -37.65 -9.51 -28.00
N GLN A 188 -36.70 -10.41 -27.70
CA GLN A 188 -36.84 -11.83 -28.01
C GLN A 188 -38.02 -12.47 -27.29
N GLN A 189 -38.23 -12.14 -26.02
CA GLN A 189 -39.34 -12.67 -25.23
C GLN A 189 -40.69 -12.22 -25.78
N LEU A 190 -40.81 -10.95 -26.18
CA LEU A 190 -41.99 -10.43 -26.88
C LEU A 190 -42.26 -11.21 -28.20
N MET A 191 -41.22 -11.49 -28.98
CA MET A 191 -41.36 -12.28 -30.22
C MET A 191 -41.76 -13.74 -29.95
N ILE A 192 -41.24 -14.35 -28.90
CA ILE A 192 -41.62 -15.71 -28.49
C ILE A 192 -43.08 -15.72 -28.01
N GLU A 193 -43.48 -14.77 -27.18
CA GLU A 193 -44.85 -14.66 -26.67
C GLU A 193 -45.85 -14.42 -27.80
N ALA A 194 -45.53 -13.57 -28.78
CA ALA A 194 -46.33 -13.36 -29.98
C ALA A 194 -46.41 -14.61 -30.90
N LYS A 195 -45.41 -15.49 -30.86
CA LYS A 195 -45.46 -16.81 -31.54
C LYS A 195 -46.19 -17.86 -30.72
N ALA A 196 -46.11 -17.80 -29.39
CA ALA A 196 -46.72 -18.75 -28.47
C ALA A 196 -48.20 -18.44 -28.19
N SER A 197 -48.67 -17.23 -28.49
CA SER A 197 -50.08 -16.83 -28.35
C SER A 197 -51.02 -17.54 -29.33
N TYR A 198 -50.49 -18.35 -30.25
CA TYR A 198 -51.26 -19.18 -31.16
C TYR A 198 -50.65 -20.57 -31.31
N TYR A 199 -51.50 -21.59 -31.21
CA TYR A 199 -51.17 -22.99 -31.42
C TYR A 199 -51.30 -23.33 -32.91
N GLN A 200 -50.18 -23.35 -33.64
CA GLN A 200 -50.14 -23.68 -35.06
C GLN A 200 -50.30 -25.19 -35.30
N CYS A 201 -51.07 -25.57 -36.31
CA CYS A 201 -51.14 -26.95 -36.77
C CYS A 201 -49.87 -27.32 -37.53
N HIS A 202 -49.30 -28.49 -37.25
CA HIS A 202 -48.11 -28.97 -37.95
C HIS A 202 -48.41 -29.60 -39.33
N PHE A 203 -49.69 -29.83 -39.63
CA PHE A 203 -50.15 -30.48 -40.84
C PHE A 203 -50.80 -29.51 -41.84
N CYS A 204 -51.04 -28.26 -41.44
CA CYS A 204 -51.53 -27.19 -42.31
C CYS A 204 -51.27 -25.80 -41.71
N ASP A 205 -51.39 -24.73 -42.49
CA ASP A 205 -51.04 -23.36 -42.06
C ASP A 205 -52.06 -22.68 -41.11
N LYS A 206 -52.92 -23.46 -40.43
CA LYS A 206 -53.94 -22.92 -39.50
C LYS A 206 -53.37 -22.74 -38.10
N ALA A 207 -53.68 -21.60 -37.47
CA ALA A 207 -53.32 -21.29 -36.09
C ALA A 207 -54.57 -21.11 -35.22
N PHE A 208 -54.50 -21.58 -33.97
CA PHE A 208 -55.63 -21.62 -33.04
C PHE A 208 -55.30 -20.92 -31.74
N MET A 209 -56.24 -20.22 -31.12
CA MET A 209 -55.99 -19.46 -29.88
C MET A 209 -55.91 -20.33 -28.61
N ASN A 210 -56.34 -21.60 -28.68
CA ASN A 210 -56.35 -22.53 -27.55
C ASN A 210 -55.89 -23.91 -28.02
N GLN A 211 -55.05 -24.56 -27.22
CA GLN A 211 -54.56 -25.92 -27.46
C GLN A 211 -55.70 -26.92 -27.67
N ALA A 212 -56.82 -26.78 -26.94
CA ALA A 212 -57.98 -27.65 -27.12
C ALA A 212 -58.58 -27.56 -28.53
N PHE A 213 -58.61 -26.36 -29.12
CA PHE A 213 -59.08 -26.18 -30.49
C PHE A 213 -58.11 -26.75 -31.50
N LEU A 214 -56.80 -26.57 -31.30
CA LEU A 214 -55.78 -27.21 -32.13
C LEU A 214 -55.94 -28.74 -32.10
N GLN A 215 -56.07 -29.33 -30.91
CA GLN A 215 -56.24 -30.78 -30.75
C GLN A 215 -57.52 -31.28 -31.44
N SER A 216 -58.64 -30.59 -31.26
CA SER A 216 -59.88 -30.93 -31.96
C SER A 216 -59.77 -30.80 -33.48
N HIS A 217 -58.98 -29.84 -33.97
CA HIS A 217 -58.73 -29.66 -35.39
C HIS A 217 -57.88 -30.80 -35.95
N ILE A 218 -56.77 -31.15 -35.30
CA ILE A 218 -55.90 -32.28 -35.66
C ILE A 218 -56.73 -33.56 -35.69
N GLN A 219 -57.52 -33.83 -34.66
CA GLN A 219 -58.30 -35.06 -34.58
C GLN A 219 -59.39 -35.19 -35.66
N ARG A 220 -59.93 -34.06 -36.15
CA ARG A 220 -61.00 -34.07 -37.18
C ARG A 220 -60.49 -33.99 -38.61
N ARG A 221 -59.32 -33.38 -38.82
CA ARG A 221 -58.80 -33.04 -40.16
C ARG A 221 -57.50 -33.74 -40.51
N HIS A 222 -56.79 -34.25 -39.50
CA HIS A 222 -55.57 -35.05 -39.61
C HIS A 222 -55.68 -36.35 -38.78
N PRO A 223 -56.77 -37.15 -38.88
CA PRO A 223 -56.94 -38.35 -38.05
C PRO A 223 -55.89 -39.44 -38.32
N ASP A 224 -55.40 -39.56 -39.56
CA ASP A 224 -54.42 -40.58 -39.97
C ASP A 224 -52.97 -40.29 -39.53
N ASP A 225 -52.65 -39.04 -39.18
CA ASP A 225 -51.28 -38.63 -38.80
C ASP A 225 -51.04 -38.66 -37.27
N SER A 226 -52.05 -39.04 -36.49
CA SER A 226 -51.95 -39.27 -35.04
C SER A 226 -50.91 -40.34 -34.67
N HIS A 227 -50.50 -41.17 -35.63
CA HIS A 227 -49.44 -42.16 -35.49
C HIS A 227 -48.03 -41.57 -35.29
N LEU A 228 -47.85 -40.25 -35.47
CA LEU A 228 -46.61 -39.54 -35.15
C LEU A 228 -46.39 -39.31 -33.65
N GLU A 229 -47.39 -39.49 -32.79
CA GLU A 229 -47.20 -39.42 -31.33
C GLU A 229 -46.13 -40.40 -30.85
N TYR A 230 -46.01 -41.57 -31.48
CA TYR A 230 -44.93 -42.52 -31.22
C TYR A 230 -43.55 -41.97 -31.60
N LYS A 231 -43.47 -41.17 -32.66
CA LYS A 231 -42.23 -40.56 -33.14
C LYS A 231 -41.81 -39.38 -32.27
N THR A 232 -42.77 -38.55 -31.86
CA THR A 232 -42.56 -37.43 -30.92
C THR A 232 -42.20 -37.94 -29.53
N ARG A 233 -42.85 -39.02 -29.06
CA ARG A 233 -42.55 -39.66 -27.77
C ARG A 233 -41.16 -40.29 -27.75
N ALA A 234 -40.79 -41.01 -28.82
CA ALA A 234 -39.44 -41.53 -28.98
C ALA A 234 -38.38 -40.42 -29.06
N GLN A 235 -38.72 -39.27 -29.67
CA GLN A 235 -37.83 -38.11 -29.77
C GLN A 235 -37.70 -37.37 -28.43
N THR A 236 -38.78 -37.27 -27.63
CA THR A 236 -38.71 -36.76 -26.26
C THR A 236 -37.95 -37.70 -25.34
N ASP A 237 -38.11 -39.02 -25.47
CA ASP A 237 -37.35 -40.01 -24.68
C ASP A 237 -35.86 -39.93 -25.01
N LYS A 238 -35.50 -39.69 -26.28
CA LYS A 238 -34.13 -39.47 -26.73
C LYS A 238 -33.53 -38.16 -26.22
N LEU A 239 -34.30 -37.06 -26.22
CA LEU A 239 -33.85 -35.79 -25.63
C LEU A 239 -33.71 -35.91 -24.11
N GLN A 240 -34.58 -36.69 -23.46
CA GLN A 240 -34.52 -36.94 -22.03
C GLN A 240 -33.25 -37.72 -21.65
N SER A 241 -32.89 -38.75 -22.42
CA SER A 241 -31.64 -39.48 -22.20
C SER A 241 -30.40 -38.60 -22.44
N GLU A 242 -30.41 -37.74 -23.46
CA GLU A 242 -29.34 -36.76 -23.69
C GLU A 242 -29.22 -35.76 -22.53
N ILE A 243 -30.34 -35.27 -21.98
CA ILE A 243 -30.37 -34.39 -20.82
C ILE A 243 -29.77 -35.08 -19.60
N ASP A 244 -30.13 -36.34 -19.34
CA ASP A 244 -29.63 -37.06 -18.17
C ASP A 244 -28.13 -37.38 -18.31
N MET A 245 -27.67 -37.72 -19.52
CA MET A 245 -26.24 -37.88 -19.81
C MET A 245 -25.47 -36.56 -19.63
N LEU A 246 -26.02 -35.43 -20.06
CA LEU A 246 -25.42 -34.11 -19.85
C LEU A 246 -25.37 -33.72 -18.36
N LYS A 247 -26.40 -34.07 -17.57
CA LYS A 247 -26.38 -33.85 -16.11
C LYS A 247 -25.30 -34.68 -15.43
N GLU A 248 -25.13 -35.95 -15.80
CA GLU A 248 -24.06 -36.80 -15.27
C GLU A 248 -22.68 -36.23 -15.62
N GLN A 249 -22.49 -35.80 -16.87
CA GLN A 249 -21.24 -35.22 -17.33
C GLN A 249 -20.92 -33.90 -16.63
N LEU A 250 -21.94 -33.08 -16.38
CA LEU A 250 -21.83 -31.85 -15.59
C LEU A 250 -21.47 -32.14 -14.14
N GLN A 251 -22.10 -33.13 -13.51
CA GLN A 251 -21.82 -33.54 -12.13
C GLN A 251 -20.39 -34.08 -11.99
N LEU A 252 -19.91 -34.85 -12.98
CA LEU A 252 -18.53 -35.33 -13.04
C LEU A 252 -17.53 -34.17 -13.19
N THR A 253 -17.80 -33.23 -14.09
CA THR A 253 -16.91 -32.08 -14.31
C THR A 253 -16.86 -31.17 -13.08
N LYS A 254 -18.00 -31.00 -12.40
CA LYS A 254 -18.09 -30.27 -11.15
C LYS A 254 -17.24 -30.90 -10.05
N SER A 255 -17.34 -32.21 -9.84
CA SER A 255 -16.54 -32.92 -8.82
C SER A 255 -15.05 -32.87 -9.13
N GLN A 256 -14.66 -32.97 -10.41
CA GLN A 256 -13.26 -32.81 -10.84
C GLN A 256 -12.74 -31.39 -10.55
N LEU A 257 -13.55 -30.36 -10.80
CA LEU A 257 -13.18 -28.97 -10.53
C LEU A 257 -13.02 -28.72 -9.02
N GLU A 258 -13.94 -29.22 -8.21
CA GLU A 258 -13.86 -29.14 -6.73
C GLU A 258 -12.61 -29.85 -6.20
N ALA A 259 -12.29 -31.04 -6.72
CA ALA A 259 -11.07 -31.76 -6.37
C ALA A 259 -9.79 -31.00 -6.78
N ALA A 260 -9.78 -30.40 -7.97
CA ALA A 260 -8.66 -29.60 -8.46
C ALA A 260 -8.46 -28.33 -7.61
N GLN A 261 -9.54 -27.66 -7.22
CA GLN A 261 -9.50 -26.50 -6.31
C GLN A 261 -8.98 -26.89 -4.94
N HIS A 262 -9.44 -28.01 -4.37
CA HIS A 262 -8.96 -28.50 -3.08
C HIS A 262 -7.47 -28.88 -3.13
N ALA A 263 -7.03 -29.57 -4.19
CA ALA A 263 -5.62 -29.90 -4.40
C ALA A 263 -4.75 -28.64 -4.57
N HIS A 264 -5.24 -27.62 -5.26
CA HIS A 264 -4.56 -26.34 -5.39
C HIS A 264 -4.43 -25.62 -4.03
N ALA A 265 -5.49 -25.59 -3.22
CA ALA A 265 -5.45 -25.00 -1.88
C ALA A 265 -4.43 -25.68 -0.96
N ILE A 266 -4.36 -27.02 -0.98
CA ILE A 266 -3.35 -27.78 -0.22
C ILE A 266 -1.93 -27.42 -0.68
N ARG A 267 -1.69 -27.32 -2.00
CA ARG A 267 -0.36 -26.95 -2.53
C ARG A 267 0.08 -25.57 -2.06
N LEU A 268 -0.79 -24.57 -2.16
CA LEU A 268 -0.51 -23.22 -1.66
C LEU A 268 -0.19 -23.22 -0.15
N SER A 269 -0.95 -23.96 0.65
CA SER A 269 -0.69 -24.08 2.09
C SER A 269 0.67 -24.74 2.37
N LYS A 270 1.04 -25.80 1.64
CA LYS A 270 2.35 -26.45 1.79
C LYS A 270 3.50 -25.54 1.36
N GLU A 271 3.33 -24.79 0.28
CA GLU A 271 4.34 -23.81 -0.18
C GLU A 271 4.54 -22.69 0.84
N TYR A 272 3.45 -22.20 1.44
CA TYR A 272 3.51 -21.20 2.51
C TYR A 272 4.27 -21.72 3.75
N GLU A 273 3.95 -22.92 4.23
CA GLU A 273 4.66 -23.54 5.35
C GLU A 273 6.15 -23.76 5.03
N MET A 274 6.48 -24.24 3.83
CA MET A 274 7.87 -24.42 3.40
C MET A 274 8.63 -23.08 3.32
N GLN A 275 7.97 -22.02 2.87
CA GLN A 275 8.59 -20.69 2.81
C GLN A 275 8.86 -20.15 4.22
N LYS A 276 7.88 -20.32 5.13
CA LYS A 276 8.02 -19.96 6.53
C LYS A 276 9.17 -20.72 7.21
N THR A 277 9.29 -22.03 6.99
CA THR A 277 10.41 -22.81 7.56
C THR A 277 11.76 -22.35 7.02
N LYS A 278 11.85 -22.00 5.73
CA LYS A 278 13.08 -21.45 5.14
C LYS A 278 13.46 -20.10 5.73
N GLU A 279 12.47 -19.24 5.98
CA GLU A 279 12.68 -17.95 6.65
C GLU A 279 13.14 -18.13 8.10
N GLU A 280 12.53 -19.06 8.84
CA GLU A 280 12.96 -19.42 10.20
C GLU A 280 14.36 -20.03 10.25
N GLU A 281 14.73 -20.86 9.28
CA GLU A 281 16.09 -21.42 9.15
C GLU A 281 17.12 -20.34 8.78
N PHE A 282 16.75 -19.39 7.92
CA PHE A 282 17.60 -18.25 7.58
C PHE A 282 17.84 -17.32 8.78
N LEU A 283 16.81 -17.04 9.57
CA LEU A 283 16.93 -16.27 10.82
C LEU A 283 17.88 -16.98 11.82
N LYS A 284 17.78 -18.30 11.98
CA LYS A 284 18.67 -19.08 12.85
C LYS A 284 20.13 -19.10 12.40
N LEU A 285 20.41 -18.89 11.12
CA LEU A 285 21.77 -18.79 10.59
C LEU A 285 22.41 -17.41 10.87
N PHE A 286 21.62 -16.37 11.13
CA PHE A 286 22.11 -15.04 11.52
C PHE A 286 22.36 -14.91 13.03
N ASP A 287 21.71 -15.73 13.85
CA ASP A 287 21.87 -15.74 15.32
C ASP A 287 23.05 -16.60 15.82
N ARG A 288 23.94 -17.07 14.93
CA ARG A 288 25.13 -17.89 15.25
C ARG A 288 26.42 -17.23 14.79
#